data_AF-A0A419GEP2-F1
#
_entry.id   AF-A0A419GEP2-F1
#
_cell.length_a   1.000
_cell.length_b   1.000
_cell.length_c   1.000
_cell.angle_alpha   90.00
_cell.angle_beta   90.00
_cell.angle_gamma   90.00
#
_symmetry.space_group_name_H-M   'P 1'
#
loop_
_entity.id
_entity.type
_entity.pdbx_description
1 polymer ?
#
loop_
_entity_poly.entity_id
_entity_poly.type
_entity_poly.pdbx_seq_one_letter_code
_entity_poly.pdbx_strand_id
1 'polypeptide(L)'
;MLLPEALIAPTGELQEGFFPDGNLLTYANEWLVQGYTQATVAQISDTYRDFAAKGYAYYLAYRHVADRLAAEPNSVSVDAAASVSKSVGRDRIAYFQGLARQHLEDFHRYANVPQQAKPPGSTYTQTVVVF
;
A
#
# COMPACT_ATOMS: atom_id res chain seq x y z
N MET A 1 -12.54 6.65 -5.82
CA MET A 1 -12.05 6.28 -4.47
C MET A 1 -12.53 4.86 -4.19
N LEU A 2 -11.58 3.98 -3.93
CA LEU A 2 -11.77 2.57 -3.66
C LEU A 2 -12.36 2.36 -2.26
N LEU A 3 -13.14 1.30 -2.14
CA LEU A 3 -13.64 0.81 -0.86
C LEU A 3 -12.58 -0.09 -0.19
N PRO A 4 -12.50 -0.12 1.14
CA PRO A 4 -11.51 -0.94 1.87
C PRO A 4 -11.61 -2.44 1.57
N GLU A 5 -12.80 -2.94 1.23
CA GLU A 5 -13.04 -4.32 0.81
C GLU A 5 -12.26 -4.69 -0.46
N ALA A 6 -11.87 -3.71 -1.28
CA ALA A 6 -11.05 -3.94 -2.48
C ALA A 6 -9.60 -4.37 -2.17
N LEU A 7 -9.18 -4.24 -0.91
CA LEU A 7 -7.90 -4.74 -0.40
C LEU A 7 -8.00 -6.12 0.24
N ILE A 8 -9.20 -6.55 0.63
CA ILE A 8 -9.43 -7.74 1.45
C ILE A 8 -9.91 -8.90 0.57
N ALA A 9 -9.45 -10.12 0.85
CA ALA A 9 -9.92 -11.32 0.16
C ALA A 9 -11.46 -11.43 0.25
N PRO A 10 -12.16 -11.84 -0.82
CA PRO A 10 -11.62 -12.44 -2.05
C PRO A 10 -11.23 -11.44 -3.15
N THR A 11 -11.52 -10.15 -2.98
CA THR A 11 -11.29 -9.14 -4.03
C THR A 11 -9.85 -8.61 -4.02
N GLY A 12 -9.24 -8.53 -2.84
CA GLY A 12 -7.85 -8.19 -2.65
C GLY A 12 -7.03 -9.31 -2.03
N GLU A 13 -5.83 -8.96 -1.58
CA GLU A 13 -4.81 -9.92 -1.15
C GLU A 13 -4.72 -10.04 0.37
N LEU A 14 -5.30 -9.08 1.12
CA LEU A 14 -5.26 -9.10 2.57
C LEU A 14 -6.22 -10.16 3.11
N GLN A 15 -5.69 -11.06 3.93
CA GLN A 15 -6.45 -12.08 4.62
C GLN A 15 -6.59 -11.69 6.09
N GLU A 16 -7.76 -11.95 6.70
CA GLU A 16 -7.96 -11.68 8.13
C GLU A 16 -6.94 -12.40 9.02
N GLY A 17 -6.51 -13.61 8.63
CA GLY A 17 -5.48 -14.36 9.34
C GLY A 17 -4.10 -13.68 9.40
N PHE A 18 -3.86 -12.66 8.57
CA PHE A 18 -2.65 -11.86 8.66
C PHE A 18 -2.72 -10.80 9.77
N PHE A 19 -3.89 -10.54 10.37
CA PHE A 19 -4.13 -9.47 11.34
C PHE A 19 -4.96 -9.99 12.53
N PRO A 20 -4.39 -10.84 13.40
CA PRO A 20 -5.12 -11.56 14.45
C PRO A 20 -5.71 -10.66 15.54
N ASP A 21 -5.12 -9.49 15.78
CA ASP A 21 -5.47 -8.61 16.90
C ASP A 21 -6.24 -7.35 16.48
N GLY A 22 -6.68 -7.24 15.23
CA GLY A 22 -7.27 -6.00 14.74
C GLY A 22 -8.39 -6.16 13.72
N ASN A 23 -9.18 -5.10 13.58
CA ASN A 23 -10.21 -5.02 12.56
C ASN A 23 -9.57 -4.67 11.20
N LEU A 24 -9.39 -5.69 10.36
CA LEU A 24 -8.78 -5.54 9.05
C LEU A 24 -9.50 -4.50 8.18
N LEU A 25 -10.83 -4.38 8.30
CA LEU A 25 -11.59 -3.38 7.55
C LEU A 25 -11.23 -1.96 7.99
N THR A 26 -11.05 -1.73 9.29
CA THR A 26 -10.60 -0.45 9.83
C THR A 26 -9.20 -0.10 9.33
N TYR A 27 -8.25 -1.04 9.41
CA TYR A 27 -6.89 -0.81 8.92
C TYR A 27 -6.84 -0.60 7.41
N ALA A 28 -7.59 -1.39 6.64
CA ALA A 28 -7.69 -1.24 5.18
C ALA A 28 -8.20 0.15 4.80
N ASN A 29 -9.19 0.67 5.53
CA ASN A 29 -9.69 2.02 5.31
C ASN A 29 -8.63 3.09 5.61
N GLU A 30 -7.96 2.99 6.76
CA GLU A 30 -6.90 3.92 7.14
C GLU A 30 -5.75 3.92 6.13
N TRP A 31 -5.31 2.75 5.67
CA TRP A 31 -4.25 2.62 4.69
C TRP A 31 -4.65 3.14 3.31
N LEU A 32 -5.91 2.96 2.88
CA LEU A 32 -6.41 3.59 1.66
C LEU A 32 -6.40 5.10 1.76
N VAL A 33 -6.88 5.68 2.87
CA VAL A 33 -6.87 7.14 3.08
C VAL A 33 -5.44 7.68 3.01
N GLN A 34 -4.47 6.98 3.62
CA GLN A 34 -3.05 7.32 3.49
C GLN A 34 -2.56 7.18 2.06
N GLY A 35 -2.93 6.12 1.35
CA GLY A 35 -2.58 5.91 -0.06
C GLY A 35 -3.09 7.03 -0.97
N TYR A 36 -4.33 7.48 -0.79
CA TYR A 36 -4.88 8.62 -1.52
C TYR A 36 -4.14 9.92 -1.21
N THR A 37 -3.86 10.16 0.07
CA THR A 37 -3.08 11.33 0.50
C THR A 37 -1.71 11.35 -0.17
N GLN A 38 -1.01 10.21 -0.18
CA GLN A 38 0.31 10.10 -0.82
C GLN A 38 0.24 10.20 -2.33
N ALA A 39 -0.80 9.64 -2.98
CA ALA A 39 -1.01 9.80 -4.40
C ALA A 39 -1.23 11.28 -4.79
N THR A 40 -1.94 12.05 -3.96
CA THR A 40 -2.09 13.50 -4.14
C THR A 40 -0.77 14.25 -3.95
N VAL A 41 0.00 13.92 -2.90
CA VAL A 41 1.33 14.53 -2.66
C VAL A 41 2.29 14.24 -3.81
N ALA A 42 2.28 13.01 -4.33
CA ALA A 42 3.06 12.60 -5.50
C ALA A 42 2.49 13.10 -6.84
N GLN A 43 1.44 13.91 -6.82
CA GLN A 43 0.77 14.46 -8.01
C GLN A 43 0.39 13.39 -9.05
N ILE A 44 -0.03 12.22 -8.59
CA ILE A 44 -0.47 11.14 -9.49
C ILE A 44 -1.79 11.56 -10.14
N SER A 45 -1.85 11.40 -11.46
CA SER A 45 -3.05 11.66 -12.28
C SER A 45 -4.26 10.93 -11.72
N ASP A 46 -5.45 11.56 -11.81
CA ASP A 46 -6.72 10.97 -11.39
C ASP A 46 -6.94 9.58 -12.02
N THR A 47 -6.49 9.38 -13.27
CA THR A 47 -6.55 8.10 -13.99
C THR A 47 -5.87 6.96 -13.26
N TYR A 48 -4.78 7.24 -12.53
CA TYR A 48 -3.97 6.23 -11.84
C TYR A 48 -4.09 6.32 -10.32
N ARG A 49 -4.86 7.28 -9.79
CA ARG A 49 -4.91 7.55 -8.36
C ARG A 49 -5.43 6.37 -7.55
N ASP A 50 -6.46 5.68 -8.04
CA ASP A 50 -7.01 4.51 -7.36
C ASP A 50 -6.01 3.33 -7.35
N PHE A 51 -5.29 3.09 -8.45
CA PHE A 51 -4.24 2.06 -8.52
C PHE A 51 -3.05 2.38 -7.61
N ALA A 52 -2.62 3.65 -7.59
CA ALA A 52 -1.56 4.10 -6.71
C ALA A 52 -1.97 3.97 -5.23
N ALA A 53 -3.15 4.48 -4.86
CA ALA A 53 -3.64 4.37 -3.49
C ALA A 53 -3.72 2.91 -3.02
N LYS A 54 -4.17 1.99 -3.89
CA LYS A 54 -4.16 0.55 -3.63
C LYS A 54 -2.75 0.00 -3.38
N GLY A 55 -1.78 0.34 -4.25
CA GLY A 55 -0.39 -0.08 -4.07
C GLY A 55 0.22 0.43 -2.77
N TYR A 56 0.01 1.70 -2.43
CA TYR A 56 0.50 2.26 -1.17
C TYR A 56 -0.14 1.61 0.05
N ALA A 57 -1.44 1.30 -0.02
CA ALA A 57 -2.14 0.63 1.07
C ALA A 57 -1.61 -0.79 1.31
N TYR A 58 -1.32 -1.56 0.24
CA TYR A 58 -0.67 -2.87 0.39
C TYR A 58 0.76 -2.77 0.94
N TYR A 59 1.52 -1.75 0.54
CA TYR A 59 2.83 -1.48 1.15
C TYR A 59 2.72 -1.35 2.68
N LEU A 60 1.78 -0.53 3.17
CA LEU A 60 1.57 -0.34 4.60
C LEU A 60 1.12 -1.64 5.29
N ALA A 61 0.20 -2.37 4.67
CA ALA A 61 -0.34 -3.62 5.20
C ALA A 61 0.75 -4.68 5.39
N TYR A 62 1.55 -4.95 4.35
CA TYR A 62 2.61 -5.97 4.43
C TYR A 62 3.78 -5.53 5.30
N ARG A 63 4.08 -4.22 5.37
CA ARG A 63 5.04 -3.68 6.34
C ARG A 63 4.58 -3.92 7.77
N HIS A 64 3.29 -3.68 8.06
CA HIS A 64 2.71 -3.95 9.37
C HIS A 64 2.82 -5.44 9.76
N VAL A 65 2.56 -6.35 8.83
CA VAL A 65 2.74 -7.80 9.06
C VAL A 65 4.21 -8.14 9.33
N ALA A 66 5.14 -7.60 8.54
CA ALA A 66 6.56 -7.82 8.74
C ALA A 66 7.05 -7.29 10.10
N ASP A 67 6.59 -6.09 10.49
CA ASP A 67 6.93 -5.46 11.77
C ASP A 67 6.41 -6.29 12.95
N ARG A 68 5.17 -6.82 12.86
CA ARG A 68 4.63 -7.73 13.89
C ARG A 68 5.46 -9.01 13.99
N LEU A 69 5.73 -9.67 12.86
CA LEU A 69 6.54 -10.90 12.84
C LEU A 69 7.97 -10.66 13.35
N ALA A 70 8.51 -9.45 13.19
CA ALA A 70 9.79 -9.07 13.77
C ALA A 70 9.71 -8.85 15.29
N ALA A 71 8.56 -8.44 15.81
CA ALA A 71 8.30 -8.27 17.24
C ALA A 71 7.96 -9.58 17.97
N GLU A 72 7.45 -10.59 17.27
CA GLU A 72 7.08 -11.90 17.80
C GLU A 72 8.22 -12.94 17.65
N PRO A 73 8.79 -13.48 18.75
CA PRO A 73 9.73 -14.59 18.65
C PRO A 73 9.01 -15.88 18.23
N ASN A 74 9.43 -16.52 17.11
CA ASN A 74 8.81 -17.77 16.63
C ASN A 74 8.95 -18.95 17.60
N SER A 75 9.94 -18.91 18.50
CA SER A 75 10.10 -19.87 19.58
C SER A 75 10.88 -19.21 20.72
N VAL A 76 10.42 -19.41 21.95
CA VAL A 76 11.14 -19.06 23.17
C VAL A 76 11.54 -20.38 23.82
N SER A 77 12.78 -20.81 23.59
CA SER A 77 13.35 -21.93 24.34
C SER A 77 14.13 -21.37 25.52
N VAL A 78 13.73 -21.78 26.73
CA VAL A 78 14.47 -21.49 27.96
C VAL A 78 15.28 -22.73 28.28
N ASP A 79 16.59 -22.66 28.14
CA ASP A 79 17.48 -23.75 28.51
C ASP A 79 17.72 -23.74 30.04
N ALA A 80 18.03 -24.90 30.62
CA ALA A 80 18.19 -25.07 32.08
C ALA A 80 19.32 -24.20 32.68
N ALA A 81 20.17 -23.61 31.81
CA ALA A 81 21.23 -22.67 32.15
C ALA A 81 20.82 -21.18 32.07
N ALA A 82 19.52 -20.86 32.02
CA ALA A 82 18.96 -19.50 31.93
C ALA A 82 19.25 -18.72 30.63
N SER A 83 19.67 -19.42 29.57
CA SER A 83 19.81 -18.84 28.23
C SER A 83 18.47 -18.89 27.48
N VAL A 84 17.92 -17.71 27.16
CA VAL A 84 16.73 -17.57 26.32
C VAL A 84 17.18 -17.49 24.86
N SER A 85 16.88 -18.52 24.07
CA SER A 85 17.12 -18.51 22.62
C SER A 85 15.82 -18.15 21.89
N LYS A 86 15.87 -17.06 21.10
CA LYS A 86 14.75 -16.60 20.27
C LYS A 86 15.06 -16.93 18.80
N SER A 87 14.36 -17.91 18.25
CA SER A 87 14.39 -18.15 16.80
C SER A 87 13.33 -17.24 16.17
N VAL A 88 13.73 -16.34 15.28
CA VAL A 88 12.78 -15.54 14.49
C VAL A 88 12.82 -16.11 13.07
N GLY A 89 11.67 -16.43 12.48
CA GLY A 89 11.58 -16.94 11.12
C GLY A 89 11.90 -15.82 10.13
N ARG A 90 13.19 -15.50 9.99
CA ARG A 90 13.70 -14.41 9.16
C ARG A 90 13.18 -14.50 7.72
N ASP A 91 12.96 -15.70 7.20
CA ASP A 91 12.43 -15.94 5.86
C ASP A 91 11.00 -15.41 5.68
N ARG A 92 10.14 -15.53 6.70
CA ARG A 92 8.77 -14.99 6.66
C ARG A 92 8.77 -13.47 6.71
N ILE A 93 9.63 -12.88 7.54
CA ILE A 93 9.80 -11.42 7.60
C ILE A 93 10.31 -10.90 6.25
N ALA A 94 11.34 -11.52 5.69
CA ALA A 94 11.90 -11.16 4.40
C ALA A 94 10.88 -11.28 3.27
N TYR A 95 10.01 -12.30 3.30
CA TYR A 95 8.92 -12.46 2.34
C TYR A 95 7.95 -11.28 2.38
N PHE A 96 7.40 -10.92 3.55
CA PHE A 96 6.47 -9.80 3.66
C PHE A 96 7.12 -8.44 3.41
N GLN A 97 8.40 -8.26 3.77
CA GLN A 97 9.17 -7.08 3.37
C GLN A 97 9.34 -6.99 1.85
N GLY A 98 9.54 -8.13 1.19
CA GLY A 98 9.59 -8.22 -0.27
C GLY A 98 8.28 -7.77 -0.93
N LEU A 99 7.14 -8.27 -0.44
CA LEU A 99 5.81 -7.85 -0.91
C LEU A 99 5.58 -6.35 -0.67
N ALA A 100 5.89 -5.85 0.53
CA ALA A 100 5.76 -4.43 0.84
C ALA A 100 6.56 -3.57 -0.14
N ARG A 101 7.82 -3.92 -0.41
CA ARG A 101 8.66 -3.21 -1.36
C ARG A 101 8.10 -3.24 -2.78
N GLN A 102 7.61 -4.40 -3.24
CA GLN A 102 7.01 -4.53 -4.57
C GLN A 102 5.83 -3.57 -4.76
N HIS A 103 4.92 -3.49 -3.78
CA HIS A 103 3.77 -2.59 -3.88
C HIS A 103 4.14 -1.11 -3.77
N LEU A 104 5.22 -0.78 -3.04
CA LEU A 104 5.76 0.58 -3.04
C LEU A 104 6.40 0.94 -4.39
N GLU A 105 7.09 0.00 -5.05
CA GLU A 105 7.58 0.19 -6.41
C GLU A 105 6.43 0.40 -7.39
N ASP A 106 5.33 -0.36 -7.27
CA ASP A 106 4.13 -0.16 -8.08
C ASP A 106 3.52 1.24 -7.87
N PHE A 107 3.45 1.73 -6.63
CA PHE A 107 3.04 3.11 -6.37
C PHE A 107 3.94 4.13 -7.10
N HIS A 108 5.26 3.96 -7.02
CA HIS A 108 6.21 4.85 -7.69
C HIS A 108 6.14 4.79 -9.22
N ARG A 109 5.76 3.64 -9.80
CA ARG A 109 5.53 3.55 -11.25
C ARG A 109 4.47 4.55 -11.71
N TYR A 110 3.41 4.74 -10.92
CA TYR A 110 2.35 5.71 -11.23
C TYR A 110 2.74 7.16 -10.94
N ALA A 111 3.65 7.40 -9.98
CA ALA A 111 4.22 8.72 -9.72
C ALA A 111 5.16 9.20 -10.83
N ASN A 112 5.87 8.28 -11.49
CA ASN A 112 6.85 8.59 -12.52
C ASN A 112 6.28 8.58 -13.95
N VAL A 113 4.97 8.37 -14.13
CA VAL A 113 4.35 8.52 -15.46
C VAL A 113 4.45 10.00 -15.83
N PRO A 114 5.06 10.37 -16.97
CA PRO A 114 5.12 11.77 -17.38
C PRO A 114 3.70 12.29 -17.45
N GLN A 115 3.38 13.26 -16.58
CA GLN A 115 2.14 13.99 -16.64
C GLN A 115 2.04 14.54 -18.06
N GLN A 116 1.09 14.06 -18.85
CA GLN A 116 0.82 14.62 -20.17
C GLN A 116 0.66 16.12 -19.97
N ALA A 117 1.56 16.89 -20.55
CA ALA A 117 1.58 18.33 -20.47
C ALA A 117 0.18 18.84 -20.81
N LYS A 118 -0.46 19.54 -19.87
CA LYS A 118 -1.65 20.35 -20.15
C LYS A 118 -1.32 21.19 -21.39
N PRO A 119 -2.06 21.09 -22.51
CA PRO A 119 -1.74 21.87 -23.69
C PRO A 119 -1.77 23.36 -23.31
N PRO A 120 -0.72 24.15 -23.63
CA PRO A 120 -0.71 25.57 -23.36
C PRO A 120 -1.68 26.24 -24.33
N GLY A 121 -2.80 26.75 -23.81
CA GLY A 121 -3.73 27.61 -24.53
C GLY A 121 -4.91 26.88 -25.17
N SER A 122 -6.08 27.04 -24.55
CA SER A 122 -7.34 27.07 -25.30
C SER A 122 -8.11 28.30 -24.86
N THR A 123 -7.64 29.45 -25.35
CA THR A 123 -8.50 30.60 -25.55
C THR A 123 -9.47 30.21 -26.66
N TYR A 124 -10.72 29.91 -26.30
CA TYR A 124 -11.78 29.72 -27.29
C TYR A 124 -12.08 31.09 -27.92
N THR A 125 -11.40 31.43 -29.02
CA THR A 125 -11.89 32.49 -29.91
C THR A 125 -13.03 31.89 -30.72
N GLN A 126 -14.25 32.09 -30.25
CA GLN A 126 -15.46 31.72 -30.95
C GLN A 126 -15.61 32.67 -32.16
N THR A 127 -15.08 32.29 -33.32
CA THR A 127 -15.37 32.99 -34.58
C THR A 127 -16.82 32.66 -34.96
N VAL A 128 -17.75 33.53 -34.58
CA VAL A 128 -19.10 33.51 -35.14
C VAL A 128 -19.03 34.09 -36.54
N VAL A 129 -19.05 33.21 -37.56
CA VAL A 129 -19.33 33.61 -38.93
C VAL A 129 -20.86 33.77 -39.03
N VAL A 130 -21.33 35.02 -39.08
CA VAL A 130 -22.72 35.32 -39.44
C VAL A 130 -22.77 35.42 -40.96
N PHE A 131 -23.60 34.58 -41.58
CA PHE A 131 -23.94 34.64 -43.00
C PHE A 131 -24.93 35.76 -43.28
#